data_AF-A0A6B2PVR2-F1
#
_entry.id   AF-A0A6B2PVR2-F1
#
_cell.length_a   1.000
_cell.length_b   1.000
_cell.length_c   1.000
_cell.angle_alpha   90.00
_cell.angle_beta   90.00
_cell.angle_gamma   90.00
#
_symmetry.space_group_name_H-M   'P 1'
#
loop_
_entity.id
_entity.type
_entity.pdbx_description
1 polymer ?
#
loop_
_entity_poly.entity_id
_entity_poly.type
_entity_poly.pdbx_seq_one_letter_code
_entity_poly.pdbx_strand_id
1 'polypeptide(L)'
;IFTSSLTLSLILFSLVLMGNYAIKGPFWALVSERLPPTLVAVGIAAVNTIAHIGTGLMNSIMGIVKDYSGSFPISLLPLCMLTFTGAMIALYLGRKPTLPKAQKVQKLV
;
A
#
# COMPACT_ATOMS: atom_id res chain seq x y z
N ILE A 1 -10.45 12.88 -21.02
CA ILE A 1 -9.37 13.14 -22.01
C ILE A 1 -8.49 11.90 -22.20
N PHE A 2 -8.02 11.21 -21.14
CA PHE A 2 -7.24 9.97 -21.28
C PHE A 2 -8.05 8.66 -21.37
N THR A 3 -9.34 8.66 -21.01
CA THR A 3 -10.20 7.46 -20.97
C THR A 3 -10.92 7.13 -22.27
N SER A 4 -10.79 7.97 -23.30
CA SER A 4 -11.38 7.72 -24.62
C SER A 4 -10.61 6.68 -25.42
N SER A 5 -9.36 6.38 -25.03
CA SER A 5 -8.53 5.33 -25.64
C SER A 5 -8.48 4.11 -24.72
N LEU A 6 -9.05 3.01 -25.21
CA LEU A 6 -9.02 1.71 -24.53
C LEU A 6 -7.59 1.25 -24.27
N THR A 7 -6.72 1.36 -25.28
CA THR A 7 -5.31 0.95 -25.21
C THR A 7 -4.57 1.66 -24.09
N LEU A 8 -4.76 2.99 -23.97
CA LEU A 8 -4.11 3.75 -22.92
C LEU A 8 -4.60 3.36 -21.53
N SER A 9 -5.92 3.13 -21.39
CA SER A 9 -6.51 2.70 -20.12
C SER A 9 -5.98 1.33 -19.68
N LEU A 10 -5.83 0.39 -20.62
CA LEU A 10 -5.24 -0.92 -20.37
C LEU A 10 -3.78 -0.83 -19.92
N ILE A 11 -2.96 0.00 -20.58
CA ILE A 11 -1.57 0.23 -20.20
C ILE A 11 -1.48 0.81 -18.78
N LEU A 12 -2.28 1.84 -18.49
CA LEU A 12 -2.28 2.50 -17.17
C LEU A 12 -2.73 1.56 -16.06
N PHE A 13 -3.81 0.79 -16.26
CA PHE A 13 -4.24 -0.19 -15.27
C PHE A 13 -3.25 -1.31 -15.09
N SER A 14 -2.60 -1.78 -16.16
CA SER A 14 -1.54 -2.78 -16.06
C SER A 14 -0.38 -2.27 -15.21
N LEU A 15 0.04 -1.00 -15.38
CA LEU A 15 1.06 -0.37 -14.56
C LEU A 15 0.66 -0.30 -13.07
N VAL A 16 -0.60 0.09 -12.80
CA VAL A 16 -1.15 0.12 -11.44
C VAL A 16 -1.14 -1.28 -10.81
N LEU A 17 -1.57 -2.30 -11.56
CA LEU A 17 -1.56 -3.69 -11.13
C LEU A 17 -0.14 -4.16 -10.79
N MET A 18 0.84 -3.90 -11.67
CA MET A 18 2.24 -4.24 -11.40
C MET A 18 2.73 -3.61 -10.09
N GLY A 19 2.49 -2.31 -9.88
CA GLY A 19 2.86 -1.63 -8.64
C GLY A 19 2.18 -2.23 -7.40
N ASN A 20 0.89 -2.54 -7.49
CA ASN A 20 0.12 -3.14 -6.40
C ASN A 20 0.67 -4.52 -5.99
N TYR A 21 1.04 -5.36 -6.95
CA TYR A 21 1.59 -6.68 -6.64
C TYR A 21 3.05 -6.63 -6.18
N ALA A 22 3.84 -5.66 -6.65
CA ALA A 22 5.24 -5.51 -6.23
C ALA A 22 5.41 -5.21 -4.73
N ILE A 23 4.47 -4.46 -4.12
CA ILE A 23 4.58 -4.01 -2.73
C ILE A 23 4.30 -5.12 -1.71
N LYS A 24 3.54 -6.17 -2.09
CA LYS A 24 3.04 -7.19 -1.15
C LYS A 24 4.15 -7.87 -0.34
N GLY A 25 5.22 -8.32 -1.01
CA GLY A 25 6.34 -9.00 -0.34
C GLY A 25 7.06 -8.11 0.68
N PRO A 26 7.63 -6.96 0.23
CA PRO A 26 8.34 -6.04 1.11
C PRO A 26 7.48 -5.49 2.26
N PHE A 27 6.18 -5.25 2.03
CA PHE A 27 5.27 -4.75 3.06
C PHE A 27 5.09 -5.74 4.21
N TRP A 28 4.92 -7.03 3.91
CA TRP A 28 4.76 -8.04 4.96
C TRP A 28 6.06 -8.31 5.72
N ALA A 29 7.21 -8.24 5.05
CA ALA A 29 8.52 -8.30 5.71
C ALA A 29 8.73 -7.13 6.69
N LEU A 30 8.25 -5.93 6.33
CA LEU A 30 8.40 -4.73 7.17
C LEU A 30 7.78 -4.91 8.57
N VAL A 31 6.64 -5.58 8.68
CA VAL A 31 5.95 -5.76 9.97
C VAL A 31 6.74 -6.71 10.88
N SER A 32 7.20 -7.84 10.34
CA SER A 32 7.96 -8.83 11.10
C SER A 32 9.38 -8.36 11.45
N GLU A 33 9.99 -7.50 10.63
CA GLU A 33 11.33 -6.94 10.89
C GLU A 33 11.32 -5.81 11.94
N ARG A 34 10.21 -5.05 12.04
CA ARG A 34 10.13 -3.87 12.91
C ARG A 34 9.58 -4.17 14.29
N LEU A 35 8.91 -5.31 14.49
CA LEU A 35 8.32 -5.70 15.77
C LEU A 35 9.11 -6.83 16.45
N PRO A 36 9.15 -6.87 17.79
CA PRO A 36 9.64 -8.04 18.52
C PRO A 36 8.81 -9.29 18.18
N PRO A 37 9.41 -10.51 18.18
CA PRO A 37 8.73 -11.75 17.79
C PRO A 37 7.39 -11.99 18.50
N THR A 38 7.28 -11.60 19.77
CA THR A 38 6.06 -11.74 20.59
C THR A 38 4.89 -10.87 20.13
N LEU A 39 5.15 -9.78 19.39
CA LEU A 39 4.15 -8.81 18.95
C LEU A 39 3.82 -8.89 17.45
N VAL A 40 4.54 -9.70 16.68
CA VAL A 40 4.37 -9.78 15.21
C VAL A 40 2.95 -10.18 14.83
N ALA A 41 2.37 -11.20 15.46
CA ALA A 41 1.01 -11.66 15.16
C ALA A 41 -0.05 -10.57 15.41
N VAL A 42 0.07 -9.87 16.54
CA VAL A 42 -0.82 -8.76 16.90
C VAL A 42 -0.66 -7.59 15.92
N GLY A 43 0.59 -7.28 15.55
CA GLY A 43 0.90 -6.25 14.55
C GLY A 43 0.28 -6.54 13.19
N ILE A 44 0.41 -7.78 12.70
CA ILE A 44 -0.20 -8.22 11.44
C ILE A 44 -1.73 -8.12 11.50
N ALA A 45 -2.34 -8.58 12.60
CA ALA A 45 -3.79 -8.48 12.78
C ALA A 45 -4.26 -7.02 12.76
N ALA A 46 -3.59 -6.13 13.50
CA ALA A 46 -3.91 -4.71 13.55
C ALA A 46 -3.80 -4.04 12.18
N VAL A 47 -2.73 -4.31 11.43
CA VAL A 47 -2.55 -3.80 10.06
C VAL A 47 -3.70 -4.28 9.15
N ASN A 48 -4.08 -5.55 9.23
CA ASN A 48 -5.17 -6.08 8.41
C ASN A 48 -6.53 -5.44 8.75
N THR A 49 -6.82 -5.24 10.03
CA THR A 49 -8.03 -4.54 10.49
C THR A 49 -8.08 -3.11 9.95
N ILE A 50 -6.98 -2.36 10.07
CA ILE A 50 -6.90 -0.98 9.55
C ILE A 50 -7.06 -0.96 8.04
N ALA A 51 -6.47 -1.92 7.32
CA ALA A 51 -6.59 -2.02 5.87
C ALA A 51 -8.05 -2.24 5.42
N HIS A 52 -8.80 -3.10 6.10
CA HIS A 52 -10.22 -3.30 5.80
C HIS A 52 -11.06 -2.05 6.09
N ILE A 53 -10.81 -1.37 7.21
CA ILE A 53 -11.50 -0.10 7.53
C ILE A 53 -11.20 0.96 6.47
N GLY A 54 -9.93 1.12 6.10
CA GLY A 54 -9.51 2.06 5.06
C GLY A 54 -10.13 1.76 3.71
N THR A 55 -10.23 0.47 3.35
CA THR A 55 -10.87 0.04 2.09
C THR A 55 -12.36 0.37 2.10
N GLY A 56 -13.08 0.10 3.19
CA GLY A 56 -14.51 0.44 3.31
C GLY A 56 -14.76 1.95 3.23
N LEU A 57 -13.95 2.74 3.94
CA LEU A 57 -14.03 4.19 3.92
C LEU A 57 -13.76 4.76 2.52
N MET A 58 -12.66 4.33 1.89
CA MET A 58 -12.28 4.81 0.57
C MET A 58 -13.31 4.43 -0.50
N ASN A 59 -13.85 3.21 -0.46
CA ASN A 59 -14.91 2.80 -1.39
C ASN A 59 -16.15 3.68 -1.27
N SER A 60 -16.52 4.06 -0.05
CA SER A 60 -17.65 4.98 0.20
C SER A 60 -17.39 6.37 -0.37
N ILE A 61 -16.18 6.91 -0.14
CA ILE A 61 -15.76 8.22 -0.69
C ILE A 61 -15.77 8.19 -2.22
N MET A 62 -15.19 7.15 -2.83
CA MET A 62 -15.18 7.00 -4.29
C MET A 62 -16.61 6.91 -4.86
N GLY A 63 -17.52 6.20 -4.17
CA GLY A 63 -18.93 6.13 -4.53
C GLY A 63 -19.59 7.51 -4.54
N ILE A 64 -19.45 8.26 -3.45
CA ILE A 64 -19.96 9.63 -3.32
C ILE A 64 -19.39 10.54 -4.43
N VAL A 65 -18.07 10.51 -4.66
CA VAL A 65 -17.43 11.30 -5.72
C VAL A 65 -17.93 10.90 -7.10
N LYS A 66 -18.18 9.61 -7.34
CA LYS A 66 -18.75 9.12 -8.60
C LYS A 66 -20.18 9.63 -8.80
N ASP A 67 -21.01 9.61 -7.77
CA ASP A 67 -22.40 10.05 -7.84
C ASP A 67 -22.51 11.55 -8.15
N TYR A 68 -21.64 12.37 -7.57
CA TYR A 68 -21.61 13.81 -7.86
C TYR A 68 -20.97 14.16 -9.21
N SER A 69 -19.90 13.48 -9.60
CA SER A 69 -19.14 13.82 -10.82
C SER A 69 -19.67 13.15 -12.09
N GLY A 70 -20.48 12.09 -11.95
CA GLY A 70 -20.92 11.23 -13.05
C GLY A 70 -19.78 10.49 -13.76
N SER A 71 -18.54 10.59 -13.27
CA SER A 71 -17.33 10.25 -14.00
C SER A 71 -16.46 9.28 -13.21
N PHE A 72 -16.33 8.06 -13.74
CA PHE A 72 -15.51 7.01 -13.14
C PHE A 72 -14.03 7.40 -12.96
N PRO A 73 -13.35 8.04 -13.93
CA PRO A 73 -11.97 8.46 -13.77
C PRO A 73 -11.76 9.48 -12.64
N ILE A 74 -12.74 10.36 -12.42
CA ILE A 74 -12.68 11.37 -11.34
C ILE A 74 -12.83 10.68 -9.98
N SER A 75 -13.65 9.63 -9.89
CA SER A 75 -13.80 8.84 -8.67
C SER A 75 -12.53 8.10 -8.24
N LEU A 76 -11.56 7.93 -9.14
CA LEU A 76 -10.26 7.31 -8.82
C LEU A 76 -9.27 8.31 -8.18
N LEU A 77 -9.50 9.62 -8.28
CA LEU A 77 -8.56 10.63 -7.76
C LEU A 77 -8.28 10.51 -6.26
N PRO A 78 -9.28 10.29 -5.37
CA PRO A 78 -9.02 10.06 -3.95
C PRO A 78 -8.10 8.86 -3.70
N LEU A 79 -8.30 7.77 -4.45
CA LEU A 79 -7.47 6.58 -4.37
C LEU A 79 -6.03 6.85 -4.86
N CYS A 80 -5.88 7.62 -5.94
CA CYS A 80 -4.57 8.04 -6.45
C CYS A 80 -3.82 8.86 -5.40
N MET A 81 -4.47 9.84 -4.78
CA MET A 81 -3.86 10.67 -3.73
C MET A 81 -3.45 9.83 -2.52
N LEU A 82 -4.31 8.91 -2.07
CA LEU A 82 -3.99 8.01 -0.97
C LEU A 82 -2.79 7.13 -1.30
N THR A 83 -2.77 6.53 -2.50
CA THR A 83 -1.67 5.65 -2.94
C THR A 83 -0.36 6.43 -3.05
N PHE A 84 -0.40 7.66 -3.57
CA PHE A 84 0.75 8.54 -3.65
C PHE A 84 1.32 8.87 -2.27
N THR A 85 0.46 9.24 -1.31
CA THR A 85 0.91 9.48 0.08
C THR A 85 1.54 8.24 0.71
N GLY A 86 0.94 7.06 0.51
CA GLY A 86 1.50 5.79 0.96
C GLY A 86 2.87 5.48 0.35
N ALA A 87 3.03 5.71 -0.95
CA ALA A 87 4.32 5.55 -1.64
C ALA A 87 5.38 6.50 -1.08
N MET A 88 5.03 7.76 -0.82
CA MET A 88 5.95 8.73 -0.21
C MET A 88 6.37 8.32 1.20
N ILE A 89 5.46 7.81 2.02
CA ILE A 89 5.76 7.29 3.36
C ILE A 89 6.69 6.07 3.24
N ALA A 90 6.41 5.15 2.32
CA ALA A 90 7.25 3.97 2.10
C ALA A 90 8.67 4.36 1.66
N LEU A 91 8.81 5.33 0.75
CA LEU A 91 10.11 5.87 0.35
C LEU A 91 10.84 6.53 1.52
N TYR A 92 10.14 7.29 2.36
CA TYR A 92 10.73 7.89 3.56
C TYR A 92 11.23 6.84 4.56
N LEU A 93 10.45 5.78 4.79
CA LEU A 93 10.81 4.69 5.70
C LEU A 93 11.92 3.79 5.16
N GLY A 94 11.98 3.59 3.84
CA GLY A 94 12.99 2.79 3.16
C GLY A 94 14.37 3.46 3.07
N ARG A 95 14.45 4.79 3.18
CA ARG A 95 15.73 5.53 3.17
C ARG A 95 16.53 5.40 4.47
N LYS A 96 15.93 4.91 5.55
CA LYS A 96 16.66 4.65 6.80
C LYS A 96 17.34 3.29 6.65
N PRO A 97 18.68 3.20 6.59
CA PRO A 97 19.36 1.92 6.58
C PRO A 97 18.99 1.19 7.88
N THR A 98 18.24 0.11 7.75
CA THR A 98 18.08 -0.84 8.84
C THR A 98 19.47 -1.43 9.04
N LEU A 99 20.26 -0.88 9.98
CA LEU A 99 21.53 -1.47 10.36
C LEU A 99 21.25 -2.93 10.71
N PRO A 100 21.96 -3.90 10.10
CA PRO A 100 21.81 -5.30 10.45
C PRO A 100 21.98 -5.42 11.97
N LYS A 101 20.92 -5.82 12.68
CA LYS A 101 21.08 -6.27 14.06
C LYS A 101 21.99 -7.47 13.98
N ALA A 102 23.27 -7.22 14.23
CA ALA A 102 24.34 -8.19 14.18
C ALA A 102 23.87 -9.51 14.78
N GLN A 103 23.97 -10.55 13.95
CA GLN A 103 24.31 -11.93 14.23
C GLN A 103 24.94 -12.17 15.61
N LYS A 104 24.21 -11.93 16.71
CA LYS A 104 24.70 -12.09 18.08
C LYS A 104 24.42 -13.49 18.65
N VAL A 105 23.88 -14.40 17.83
CA VAL A 105 23.52 -15.77 18.28
C VAL A 105 24.44 -16.85 17.70
N GLN A 106 25.25 -16.58 16.66
CA GLN A 106 26.14 -17.62 16.09
C GLN A 106 27.52 -17.71 16.75
N LYS A 107 27.75 -17.04 17.90
CA LYS A 107 29.01 -17.14 18.66
C LYS A 107 28.93 -18.07 19.89
N LEU A 108 27.85 -18.84 20.04
CA LEU A 108 27.64 -19.72 21.20
C LEU A 108 27.19 -21.14 20.82
N VAL A 109 27.61 -21.65 19.66
CA VAL A 109 27.58 -23.09 19.36
C VAL A 109 28.96 -23.52 18.88
#